data_AF-A0A524FC52-F1
#
_entry.id   AF-A0A524FC52-F1
#
_cell.length_a   1.000
_cell.length_b   1.000
_cell.length_c   1.000
_cell.angle_alpha   90.00
_cell.angle_beta   90.00
_cell.angle_gamma   90.00
#
_symmetry.space_group_name_H-M   'P 1'
#
loop_
_entity.id
_entity.type
_entity.pdbx_description
1 polymer ?
#
loop_
_entity_poly.entity_id
_entity_poly.type
_entity_poly.pdbx_seq_one_letter_code
_entity_poly.pdbx_strand_id
1 'polypeptide(L)'
;MHLEKLLQVPKNKILGLIILIAGISFFLLTFLVFGPIEAELKGSTGYGVMEFEFAWTSENINKIFTAWGQDGINKQIFVTWIDFLYIPSYGFFFSGLILFISRKLEGKSQKIGLYMTLLPFIAGIFDVIENINLLLMLTHEAYVWSSSPFIASLCASIKFGLLLLALIFFVIALLILLIKKLK
;
A
#
# COMPACT_ATOMS: atom_id res chain seq x y z
N MET A 1 -13.61 -14.20 19.34
CA MET A 1 -14.46 -13.36 20.23
C MET A 1 -14.55 -11.88 19.83
N HIS A 2 -13.44 -11.13 19.58
CA HIS A 2 -13.56 -9.71 19.17
C HIS A 2 -13.71 -9.49 17.65
N LEU A 3 -12.93 -10.19 16.83
CA LEU A 3 -13.03 -10.07 15.36
C LEU A 3 -14.26 -10.77 14.77
N GLU A 4 -14.94 -11.64 15.50
CA GLU A 4 -16.17 -12.31 15.03
C GLU A 4 -17.31 -11.32 14.73
N LYS A 5 -17.29 -10.12 15.34
CA LYS A 5 -18.20 -9.03 14.97
C LYS A 5 -18.07 -8.64 13.50
N LEU A 6 -16.87 -8.79 12.92
CA LEU A 6 -16.62 -8.54 11.51
C LEU A 6 -17.38 -9.51 10.59
N LEU A 7 -17.92 -10.63 11.09
CA LEU A 7 -18.78 -11.51 10.28
C LEU A 7 -20.13 -10.87 9.97
N GLN A 8 -20.57 -9.91 10.79
CA GLN A 8 -21.89 -9.28 10.68
C GLN A 8 -21.81 -7.77 10.38
N VAL A 9 -20.73 -7.11 10.82
CA VAL A 9 -20.55 -5.65 10.72
C VAL A 9 -19.26 -5.32 9.95
N PRO A 10 -19.30 -4.40 8.96
CA PRO A 10 -20.50 -3.74 8.41
C PRO A 10 -21.37 -4.73 7.62
N LYS A 11 -22.66 -4.44 7.42
CA LYS A 11 -23.54 -5.29 6.58
C LYS A 11 -22.93 -5.47 5.18
N ASN A 12 -23.15 -6.61 4.53
CA ASN A 12 -22.56 -6.92 3.21
C ASN A 12 -22.79 -5.82 2.16
N LYS A 13 -23.97 -5.18 2.13
CA LYS A 13 -24.26 -4.06 1.21
C LYS A 13 -23.35 -2.85 1.48
N ILE A 14 -23.16 -2.49 2.75
CA ILE A 14 -22.29 -1.39 3.16
C ILE A 14 -20.82 -1.76 2.87
N LEU A 15 -20.42 -2.99 3.18
CA LEU A 15 -19.08 -3.49 2.85
C LEU A 15 -18.82 -3.41 1.35
N GLY A 16 -19.77 -3.81 0.52
CA GLY A 16 -19.69 -3.70 -0.94
C GLY A 16 -19.54 -2.25 -1.41
N LEU A 17 -20.27 -1.31 -0.81
CA LEU A 17 -20.13 0.12 -1.12
C LEU A 17 -18.75 0.66 -0.72
N ILE A 18 -18.23 0.28 0.46
CA ILE A 18 -16.88 0.64 0.89
C ILE A 18 -15.85 0.13 -0.11
N ILE A 19 -15.93 -1.15 -0.49
CA ILE A 19 -15.03 -1.76 -1.49
C ILE A 19 -15.10 -1.02 -2.82
N LEU A 20 -16.31 -0.67 -3.28
CA LEU A 20 -16.50 0.01 -4.55
C LEU A 20 -15.87 1.41 -4.53
N ILE A 21 -16.19 2.23 -3.53
CA ILE A 21 -15.68 3.60 -3.42
C ILE A 21 -14.16 3.59 -3.24
N ALA A 22 -13.65 2.76 -2.32
CA ALA A 22 -12.23 2.64 -2.06
C ALA A 22 -11.48 2.10 -3.29
N GLY A 23 -12.06 1.13 -4.00
CA GLY A 23 -11.51 0.58 -5.23
C GLY A 23 -11.47 1.59 -6.37
N ILE A 24 -12.53 2.38 -6.58
CA ILE A 24 -12.53 3.48 -7.55
C ILE A 24 -11.43 4.48 -7.20
N SER A 25 -11.36 4.93 -5.95
CA SER A 25 -10.32 5.85 -5.48
C SER A 25 -8.92 5.28 -5.72
N PHE A 26 -8.69 4.02 -5.34
CA PHE A 26 -7.45 3.29 -5.57
C PHE A 26 -7.05 3.30 -7.04
N PHE A 27 -7.91 2.82 -7.94
CA PHE A 27 -7.58 2.74 -9.36
C PHE A 27 -7.39 4.11 -10.02
N LEU A 28 -8.19 5.12 -9.65
CA LEU A 28 -8.01 6.48 -10.16
C LEU A 28 -6.64 7.05 -9.74
N LEU A 29 -6.27 6.92 -8.46
CA LEU A 29 -4.97 7.39 -7.98
C LEU A 29 -3.83 6.62 -8.64
N THR A 30 -3.90 5.28 -8.72
CA THR A 30 -2.88 4.46 -9.36
C THR A 30 -2.66 4.84 -10.83
N PHE A 31 -3.72 4.92 -11.63
CA PHE A 31 -3.57 5.08 -13.08
C PHE A 31 -3.51 6.53 -13.56
N LEU A 32 -4.11 7.47 -12.83
CA LEU A 32 -4.15 8.88 -13.25
C LEU A 32 -3.09 9.75 -12.56
N VAL A 33 -2.55 9.32 -11.42
CA VAL A 33 -1.54 10.09 -10.68
C VAL A 33 -0.20 9.35 -10.63
N PHE A 34 -0.15 8.19 -9.99
CA PHE A 34 1.12 7.50 -9.75
C PHE A 34 1.74 6.92 -11.03
N GLY A 35 0.95 6.25 -11.86
CA GLY A 35 1.43 5.62 -13.10
C GLY A 35 2.12 6.59 -14.06
N PRO A 36 1.52 7.75 -14.39
CA PRO A 36 2.15 8.74 -15.26
C PRO A 36 3.46 9.30 -14.68
N ILE A 37 3.48 9.61 -13.38
CA ILE A 37 4.65 10.20 -12.72
C ILE A 37 5.78 9.17 -12.58
N GLU A 38 5.46 7.93 -12.24
CA GLU A 38 6.41 6.81 -12.25
C GLU A 38 7.03 6.63 -13.63
N ALA A 39 6.21 6.59 -14.68
CA ALA A 39 6.69 6.43 -16.05
C ALA A 39 7.58 7.59 -16.49
N GLU A 40 7.23 8.82 -16.11
CA GLU A 40 8.04 10.01 -16.42
C GLU A 40 9.38 10.00 -15.68
N LEU A 41 9.38 9.83 -14.35
CA LEU A 41 10.59 9.80 -13.52
C LEU A 41 11.53 8.68 -13.97
N LYS A 42 11.00 7.47 -14.11
CA LYS A 42 11.79 6.30 -14.50
C LYS A 42 12.28 6.39 -15.95
N GLY A 43 11.44 6.87 -16.86
CA GLY A 43 11.80 7.03 -18.27
C GLY A 43 12.88 8.09 -18.51
N SER A 44 12.86 9.17 -17.75
CA SER A 44 13.82 10.27 -17.89
C SER A 44 15.13 10.06 -17.12
N THR A 45 15.09 9.35 -15.99
CA THR A 45 16.23 9.29 -15.05
C THR A 45 16.73 7.89 -14.75
N GLY A 46 15.97 6.84 -15.10
CA GLY A 46 16.23 5.46 -14.71
C GLY A 46 15.77 5.13 -13.28
N TYR A 47 15.32 6.11 -12.50
CA TYR A 47 14.85 5.95 -11.12
C TYR A 47 13.40 6.42 -10.98
N GLY A 48 12.51 5.52 -10.57
CA GLY A 48 11.12 5.83 -10.22
C GLY A 48 10.91 5.96 -8.71
N VAL A 49 9.64 6.07 -8.32
CA VAL A 49 9.18 6.16 -6.93
C VAL A 49 9.65 4.95 -6.12
N MET A 50 9.52 3.74 -6.69
CA MET A 50 9.94 2.51 -6.00
C MET A 50 11.45 2.47 -5.74
N GLU A 51 12.28 2.94 -6.69
CA GLU A 51 13.72 3.00 -6.46
C GLU A 51 14.10 3.91 -5.27
N PHE A 52 13.32 4.96 -5.03
CA PHE A 52 13.50 5.85 -3.89
C PHE A 52 13.03 5.22 -2.58
N GLU A 53 11.85 4.60 -2.58
CA GLU A 53 11.30 3.88 -1.42
C GLU A 53 12.24 2.75 -0.95
N PHE A 54 12.96 2.11 -1.87
CA PHE A 54 13.90 1.02 -1.59
C PHE A 54 15.37 1.43 -1.70
N ALA A 55 15.69 2.72 -1.52
CA ALA A 55 17.06 3.19 -1.66
C ALA A 55 18.00 2.72 -0.53
N TRP A 56 17.47 2.47 0.67
CA TRP A 56 18.15 2.02 1.91
C TRP A 56 19.25 2.92 2.48
N THR A 57 20.04 3.58 1.65
CA THR A 57 21.26 4.29 2.05
C THR A 57 21.28 5.71 1.50
N SER A 58 21.91 6.63 2.23
CA SER A 58 22.11 8.02 1.81
C SER A 58 22.81 8.13 0.45
N GLU A 59 23.73 7.23 0.14
CA GLU A 59 24.42 7.20 -1.16
C GLU A 59 23.45 6.94 -2.32
N ASN A 60 22.54 5.99 -2.16
CA ASN A 60 21.54 5.69 -3.18
C ASN A 60 20.51 6.83 -3.31
N ILE A 61 20.09 7.42 -2.18
CA ILE A 61 19.22 8.61 -2.20
C ILE A 61 19.89 9.75 -2.99
N ASN A 62 21.17 10.02 -2.76
CA ASN A 62 21.90 11.06 -3.49
C ASN A 62 22.01 10.77 -4.99
N LYS A 63 22.24 9.50 -5.39
CA LYS A 63 22.22 9.11 -6.81
C LYS A 63 20.87 9.41 -7.45
N ILE A 64 19.78 9.05 -6.76
CA ILE A 64 18.41 9.29 -7.23
C ILE A 64 18.11 10.79 -7.31
N PHE A 65 18.39 11.56 -6.25
CA PHE A 65 18.14 13.00 -6.22
C PHE A 65 18.96 13.76 -7.27
N THR A 66 20.21 13.33 -7.50
CA THR A 66 21.04 13.88 -8.58
C THR A 66 20.42 13.60 -9.95
N ALA A 67 19.93 12.38 -10.18
CA ALA A 67 19.30 12.01 -11.45
C ALA A 67 17.95 12.71 -11.68
N TRP A 68 17.16 12.87 -10.63
CA TRP A 68 15.87 13.59 -10.65
C TRP A 68 16.01 15.10 -10.86
N GLY A 69 17.06 15.70 -10.30
CA GLY A 69 17.16 17.14 -10.21
C GLY A 69 15.96 17.76 -9.49
N GLN A 70 15.81 19.08 -9.58
CA GLN A 70 14.75 19.79 -8.86
C GLN A 70 13.34 19.42 -9.35
N ASP A 71 13.18 19.19 -10.65
CA ASP A 71 11.89 18.87 -11.24
C ASP A 71 11.37 17.50 -10.77
N GLY A 72 12.22 16.47 -10.79
CA GLY A 72 11.86 15.15 -10.27
C GLY A 72 11.59 15.18 -8.76
N ILE A 73 12.37 15.94 -7.98
CA ILE A 73 12.11 16.14 -6.54
C ILE A 73 10.75 16.80 -6.31
N ASN A 74 10.39 17.84 -7.07
CA ASN A 74 9.09 18.51 -6.93
C ASN A 74 7.91 17.56 -7.26
N LYS A 75 8.06 16.73 -8.30
CA LYS A 75 7.10 15.69 -8.65
C LYS A 75 6.97 14.66 -7.54
N GLN A 76 8.10 14.22 -6.98
CA GLN A 76 8.11 13.26 -5.89
C GLN A 76 7.42 13.83 -4.64
N ILE A 77 7.68 15.09 -4.27
CA ILE A 77 6.98 15.77 -3.16
C ILE A 77 5.47 15.77 -3.39
N PHE A 78 5.02 16.10 -4.60
CA PHE A 78 3.60 16.10 -4.95
C PHE A 78 2.99 14.70 -4.77
N VAL A 79 3.58 13.65 -5.34
CA VAL A 79 3.01 12.29 -5.21
C VAL A 79 3.06 11.77 -3.80
N THR A 80 4.10 12.06 -3.01
CA THR A 80 4.17 11.64 -1.61
C THR A 80 3.06 12.29 -0.77
N TRP A 81 2.67 13.54 -1.06
CA TRP A 81 1.48 14.14 -0.41
C TRP A 81 0.17 13.46 -0.83
N ILE A 82 0.03 13.11 -2.10
CA ILE A 82 -1.14 12.37 -2.58
C ILE A 82 -1.18 10.95 -2.00
N ASP A 83 -0.03 10.35 -1.70
CA ASP A 83 0.06 8.99 -1.16
C ASP A 83 -0.60 8.86 0.23
N PHE A 84 -0.59 9.92 1.05
CA PHE A 84 -1.40 9.93 2.28
C PHE A 84 -2.90 9.71 2.04
N LEU A 85 -3.44 10.15 0.89
CA LEU A 85 -4.84 9.89 0.49
C LEU A 85 -5.01 8.50 -0.15
N TYR A 86 -3.93 7.94 -0.69
CA TYR A 86 -3.92 6.60 -1.24
C TYR A 86 -3.98 5.52 -0.15
N ILE A 87 -3.38 5.78 1.02
CA ILE A 87 -3.40 4.88 2.19
C ILE A 87 -4.82 4.39 2.55
N PRO A 88 -5.81 5.26 2.85
CA PRO A 88 -7.16 4.78 3.12
C PRO A 88 -7.79 4.12 1.89
N SER A 89 -7.46 4.55 0.68
CA SER A 89 -8.00 3.99 -0.55
C SER A 89 -7.63 2.51 -0.70
N TYR A 90 -6.35 2.14 -0.68
CA TYR A 90 -5.96 0.74 -0.77
C TYR A 90 -6.31 -0.02 0.53
N GLY A 91 -6.18 0.63 1.69
CA GLY A 91 -6.43 0.02 2.99
C GLY A 91 -7.85 -0.52 3.12
N PHE A 92 -8.86 0.31 2.79
CA PHE A 92 -10.26 -0.12 2.78
C PHE A 92 -10.58 -1.06 1.62
N PHE A 93 -9.95 -0.88 0.45
CA PHE A 93 -10.20 -1.75 -0.70
C PHE A 93 -9.75 -3.19 -0.44
N PHE A 94 -8.48 -3.41 -0.11
CA PHE A 94 -7.94 -4.75 0.14
C PHE A 94 -8.52 -5.39 1.41
N SER A 95 -8.66 -4.62 2.51
CA SER A 95 -9.27 -5.15 3.74
C SER A 95 -10.72 -5.54 3.49
N GLY A 96 -11.46 -4.74 2.72
CA GLY A 96 -12.84 -5.03 2.36
C GLY A 96 -12.98 -6.30 1.52
N LEU A 97 -12.13 -6.49 0.50
CA LEU A 97 -12.09 -7.69 -0.32
C LEU A 97 -11.80 -8.95 0.53
N ILE A 98 -10.80 -8.86 1.40
CA ILE A 98 -10.42 -9.96 2.31
C ILE A 98 -11.56 -10.26 3.29
N LEU A 99 -12.20 -9.26 3.85
CA LEU A 99 -13.33 -9.48 4.75
C LEU A 99 -14.51 -10.12 4.02
N PHE A 100 -14.83 -9.62 2.82
CA PHE A 100 -15.94 -10.11 2.01
C PHE A 100 -15.77 -11.59 1.66
N ILE A 101 -14.54 -12.00 1.31
CA ILE A 101 -14.25 -13.40 1.00
C ILE A 101 -14.19 -14.27 2.26
N SER A 102 -13.63 -13.75 3.35
CA SER A 102 -13.52 -14.46 4.63
C SER A 102 -14.88 -14.82 5.21
N ARG A 103 -15.90 -13.96 5.06
CA ARG A 103 -17.29 -14.24 5.47
C ARG A 103 -17.91 -15.46 4.78
N LYS A 104 -17.37 -15.90 3.64
CA LYS A 104 -17.82 -17.08 2.89
C LYS A 104 -17.02 -18.34 3.23
N LEU A 105 -15.92 -18.20 3.96
CA LEU A 105 -15.14 -19.32 4.48
C LEU A 105 -15.78 -19.83 5.78
N GLU A 106 -15.33 -21.00 6.23
CA GLU A 106 -15.77 -21.63 7.48
C GLU A 106 -14.56 -22.10 8.29
N GLY A 107 -14.75 -22.35 9.58
CA GLY A 107 -13.75 -22.96 10.45
C GLY A 107 -12.46 -22.16 10.57
N LYS A 108 -11.31 -22.84 10.45
CA LYS A 108 -9.98 -22.23 10.65
C LYS A 108 -9.65 -21.17 9.59
N SER A 109 -10.01 -21.40 8.33
CA SER A 109 -9.73 -20.44 7.24
C SER A 109 -10.49 -19.13 7.41
N GLN A 110 -11.73 -19.18 7.91
CA GLN A 110 -12.49 -17.97 8.25
C GLN A 110 -11.79 -17.18 9.35
N LYS A 111 -11.38 -17.83 10.44
CA LYS A 111 -10.68 -17.17 11.55
C LYS A 111 -9.39 -16.50 11.08
N ILE A 112 -8.57 -17.18 10.28
CA ILE A 112 -7.36 -16.61 9.68
C ILE A 112 -7.73 -15.37 8.85
N GLY A 113 -8.72 -15.47 7.98
CA GLY A 113 -9.16 -14.36 7.13
C GLY A 113 -9.62 -13.11 7.88
N LEU A 114 -10.23 -13.27 9.06
CA LEU A 114 -10.58 -12.15 9.93
C LEU A 114 -9.34 -11.40 10.44
N TYR A 115 -8.23 -12.09 10.75
CA TYR A 115 -6.96 -11.44 11.08
C TYR A 115 -6.29 -10.83 9.84
N MET A 116 -6.35 -11.53 8.70
CA MET A 116 -5.78 -11.02 7.43
C MET A 116 -6.44 -9.72 6.97
N THR A 117 -7.71 -9.49 7.36
CA THR A 117 -8.43 -8.23 7.12
C THR A 117 -7.73 -7.02 7.75
N LEU A 118 -6.89 -7.20 8.76
CA LEU A 118 -6.19 -6.10 9.43
C LEU A 118 -4.88 -5.71 8.72
N LEU A 119 -4.30 -6.60 7.91
CA LEU A 119 -2.96 -6.38 7.34
C LEU A 119 -2.86 -5.12 6.48
N PRO A 120 -3.83 -4.79 5.59
CA PRO A 120 -3.72 -3.57 4.79
C PRO A 120 -3.79 -2.29 5.63
N PHE A 121 -4.51 -2.29 6.75
CA PHE A 121 -4.50 -1.14 7.68
C PHE A 121 -3.17 -1.01 8.43
N ILE A 122 -2.57 -2.14 8.84
CA ILE A 122 -1.25 -2.14 9.47
C ILE A 122 -0.20 -1.67 8.45
N ALA A 123 -0.28 -2.12 7.20
CA ALA A 123 0.56 -1.64 6.10
C ALA A 123 0.46 -0.11 5.95
N GLY A 124 -0.75 0.45 6.03
CA GLY A 124 -0.98 1.90 6.03
C GLY A 124 -0.29 2.66 7.15
N ILE A 125 -0.08 2.06 8.32
CA ILE A 125 0.68 2.70 9.41
C ILE A 125 2.16 2.82 9.03
N PHE A 126 2.74 1.75 8.48
CA PHE A 126 4.12 1.79 7.97
C PHE A 126 4.26 2.78 6.82
N ASP A 127 3.26 2.84 5.96
CA ASP A 127 3.18 3.79 4.84
C ASP A 127 3.21 5.25 5.29
N VAL A 128 2.45 5.60 6.34
CA VAL A 128 2.51 6.95 6.94
C VAL A 128 3.93 7.28 7.42
N ILE A 129 4.58 6.35 8.13
CA ILE A 129 5.93 6.57 8.67
C ILE A 129 6.95 6.73 7.54
N GLU A 130 6.81 5.92 6.50
CA GLU A 130 7.63 5.95 5.31
C GLU A 130 7.48 7.28 4.56
N ASN A 131 6.25 7.67 4.23
CA ASN A 131 5.96 8.94 3.55
C ASN A 131 6.46 10.17 4.31
N ILE A 132 6.40 10.17 5.65
CA ILE A 132 6.99 11.24 6.47
C ILE A 132 8.52 11.29 6.24
N ASN A 133 9.21 10.15 6.27
CA ASN A 133 10.66 10.11 6.08
C ASN A 133 11.07 10.48 4.64
N LEU A 134 10.28 10.09 3.64
CA LEU A 134 10.49 10.54 2.26
C LEU A 134 10.38 12.07 2.15
N LEU A 135 9.31 12.67 2.68
CA LEU A 135 9.13 14.12 2.67
C LEU A 135 10.26 14.86 3.38
N LEU A 136 10.71 14.34 4.53
CA LEU A 136 11.84 14.91 5.26
C LEU A 136 13.10 14.94 4.39
N MET A 137 13.43 13.83 3.72
CA MET A 137 14.59 13.78 2.81
C MET A 137 14.43 14.70 1.59
N LEU A 138 13.24 14.76 0.99
CA LEU A 138 12.96 15.59 -0.19
C LEU A 138 13.01 17.09 0.09
N THR A 139 12.72 17.49 1.33
CA THR A 139 12.60 18.92 1.70
C THR A 139 13.80 19.43 2.50
N HIS A 140 14.57 18.54 3.13
CA HIS A 140 15.67 18.89 4.02
C HIS A 140 16.84 17.90 3.86
N GLU A 141 17.94 18.38 3.27
CA GLU A 141 19.14 17.57 2.97
C GLU A 141 19.72 16.86 4.22
N ALA A 142 19.62 17.47 5.40
CA ALA A 142 20.09 16.88 6.65
C ALA A 142 19.48 15.48 6.93
N TYR A 143 18.26 15.22 6.46
CA TYR A 143 17.62 13.92 6.66
C TYR A 143 18.12 12.84 5.70
N VAL A 144 18.69 13.21 4.56
CA VAL A 144 19.33 12.25 3.64
C VAL A 144 20.46 11.50 4.33
N TRP A 145 21.23 12.19 5.17
CA TRP A 145 22.37 11.63 5.91
C TRP A 145 22.01 11.14 7.32
N SER A 146 20.71 11.04 7.62
CA SER A 146 20.18 10.57 8.91
C SER A 146 19.75 9.10 8.84
N SER A 147 18.96 8.64 9.81
CA SER A 147 18.31 7.33 9.75
C SER A 147 17.11 7.25 8.80
N SER A 148 16.66 8.38 8.23
CA SER A 148 15.47 8.41 7.36
C SER A 148 15.52 7.47 6.14
N PRO A 149 16.62 7.34 5.37
CA PRO A 149 16.69 6.38 4.26
C PRO A 149 16.40 4.95 4.70
N PHE A 150 16.98 4.55 5.83
CA PHE A 150 16.80 3.21 6.40
C PHE A 150 15.37 3.02 6.92
N ILE A 151 14.85 3.98 7.68
CA ILE A 151 13.49 3.90 8.25
C ILE A 151 12.44 3.83 7.14
N ALA A 152 12.55 4.69 6.12
CA ALA A 152 11.66 4.68 4.96
C ALA A 152 11.70 3.31 4.26
N SER A 153 12.88 2.81 3.93
CA SER A 153 13.03 1.54 3.19
C SER A 153 12.57 0.32 3.98
N LEU A 154 12.81 0.32 5.30
CA LEU A 154 12.30 -0.73 6.18
C LEU A 154 10.77 -0.69 6.24
N CYS A 155 10.17 0.49 6.39
CA CYS A 155 8.72 0.65 6.42
C CYS A 155 8.08 0.26 5.08
N ALA A 156 8.66 0.69 3.95
CA ALA A 156 8.23 0.26 2.61
C ALA A 156 8.28 -1.27 2.49
N SER A 157 9.38 -1.90 2.89
CA SER A 157 9.54 -3.36 2.85
C SER A 157 8.47 -4.09 3.68
N ILE A 158 8.19 -3.60 4.89
CA ILE A 158 7.15 -4.18 5.75
C ILE A 158 5.76 -3.96 5.13
N LYS A 159 5.46 -2.74 4.65
CA LYS A 159 4.22 -2.38 3.96
C LYS A 159 3.93 -3.34 2.80
N PHE A 160 4.87 -3.47 1.86
CA PHE A 160 4.71 -4.35 0.70
C PHE A 160 4.64 -5.82 1.09
N GLY A 161 5.40 -6.25 2.10
CA GLY A 161 5.32 -7.62 2.64
C GLY A 161 3.93 -7.94 3.20
N LEU A 162 3.35 -7.02 3.98
CA LEU A 162 2.00 -7.17 4.53
C LEU A 162 0.93 -7.21 3.44
N LEU A 163 1.02 -6.33 2.45
CA LEU A 163 0.11 -6.31 1.30
C LEU A 163 0.22 -7.58 0.44
N LEU A 164 1.44 -8.10 0.24
CA LEU A 164 1.66 -9.36 -0.46
C LEU A 164 1.03 -10.54 0.28
N LEU A 165 1.20 -10.63 1.60
CA LEU A 165 0.56 -11.67 2.42
C LEU A 165 -0.97 -11.59 2.36
N ALA A 166 -1.51 -10.37 2.41
CA ALA A 166 -2.94 -10.10 2.29
C ALA A 166 -3.49 -10.55 0.92
N LEU A 167 -2.75 -10.27 -0.16
CA LEU A 167 -3.09 -10.67 -1.53
C LEU A 167 -3.01 -12.20 -1.71
N ILE A 168 -1.95 -12.85 -1.23
CA ILE A 168 -1.80 -14.31 -1.28
C ILE A 168 -2.99 -15.00 -0.58
N PHE A 169 -3.36 -14.52 0.61
CA PHE A 169 -4.53 -15.05 1.31
C PHE A 169 -5.81 -14.89 0.49
N PHE A 170 -6.05 -13.69 -0.07
CA PHE A 170 -7.23 -13.43 -0.89
C PHE A 170 -7.32 -14.39 -2.09
N VAL A 171 -6.21 -14.61 -2.81
CA VAL A 171 -6.16 -15.53 -3.96
C VAL A 171 -6.44 -16.97 -3.52
N ILE A 172 -5.80 -17.44 -2.44
CA ILE A 172 -6.02 -18.80 -1.91
C ILE A 172 -7.48 -18.99 -1.48
N ALA A 173 -8.05 -18.03 -0.76
CA ALA A 173 -9.45 -18.06 -0.34
C ALA A 173 -10.41 -18.09 -1.54
N LEU A 174 -10.11 -17.33 -2.59
CA LEU A 174 -10.90 -17.31 -3.82
C LEU A 174 -10.86 -18.66 -4.53
N LEU A 175 -9.69 -19.26 -4.68
CA LEU A 175 -9.54 -20.59 -5.27
C LEU A 175 -10.31 -21.66 -4.49
N ILE A 176 -10.23 -21.65 -3.15
CA ILE A 176 -11.00 -22.58 -2.31
C ILE A 176 -12.50 -22.45 -2.59
N LEU A 177 -13.02 -21.22 -2.66
CA LEU A 177 -14.45 -20.99 -2.89
C LEU A 177 -14.88 -21.36 -4.32
N LEU A 178 -14.03 -21.11 -5.32
CA LEU A 178 -14.30 -21.50 -6.71
C LEU A 178 -14.36 -23.03 -6.85
N ILE A 179 -13.40 -23.76 -6.25
CA ILE A 179 -13.39 -25.23 -6.25
C ILE A 179 -14.63 -25.80 -5.57
N LYS A 180 -15.05 -25.20 -4.44
CA LYS A 180 -16.28 -25.61 -3.75
C LYS A 180 -17.56 -25.39 -4.56
N LYS A 181 -17.58 -24.40 -5.47
CA LYS A 181 -18.74 -24.10 -6.31
C LYS A 181 -18.83 -24.99 -7.55
N LEU A 182 -17.70 -25.53 -8.01
CA LEU A 182 -17.61 -26.43 -9.17
C LEU A 182 -17.89 -27.90 -8.83
N LYS A 183 -17.85 -28.25 -7.54
CA LYS A 183 -18.29 -29.56 -7.01
C LYS A 183 -19.76 -29.50 -6.63
#